data_AF-A0A7J4JIQ7-F1
#
_entry.id   AF-A0A7J4JIQ7-F1
#
_cell.length_a   1.000
_cell.length_b   1.000
_cell.length_c   1.000
_cell.angle_alpha   90.00
_cell.angle_beta   90.00
_cell.angle_gamma   90.00
#
_symmetry.space_group_name_H-M   'P 1'
#
loop_
_entity.id
_entity.type
_entity.pdbx_description
1 polymer ?
#
loop_
_entity_poly.entity_id
_entity_poly.type
_entity_poly.pdbx_seq_one_letter_code
_entity_poly.pdbx_strand_id
1 'polypeptide(L)'
;MKDLPISEITLRKYEKPSTQDARELARKLCLSLGLLQPGDGRDIIVDILMVLMEARRQGKVLSLGEVQEQSIALRTKYNLELRGVAGSN
;
A
#
# COMPACT_ATOMS: atom_id res chain seq x y z
N MET A 1 -1.39 29.08 15.20
CA MET A 1 -1.50 27.61 15.15
C MET A 1 -0.72 27.18 13.93
N LYS A 2 0.33 26.37 14.05
CA LYS A 2 1.13 25.91 12.90
C LYS A 2 0.37 24.78 12.22
N ASP A 3 0.16 24.88 10.91
CA ASP A 3 -0.37 23.79 10.09
C ASP A 3 0.68 22.68 10.01
N LEU A 4 0.60 21.73 10.96
CA LEU A 4 1.45 20.54 10.96
C LEU A 4 0.74 19.44 10.16
N PRO A 5 1.44 18.74 9.25
CA PRO A 5 0.86 17.65 8.50
C PRO A 5 0.46 16.50 9.44
N ILE A 6 -0.70 15.89 9.17
CA ILE A 6 -1.20 14.71 9.91
C ILE A 6 -0.24 13.51 9.74
N SER A 7 0.49 13.44 8.63
CA SER A 7 1.52 12.43 8.37
C SER A 7 2.54 12.94 7.35
N GLU A 8 3.82 12.57 7.51
CA GLU A 8 4.89 12.89 6.56
C GLU A 8 5.72 11.65 6.17
N ILE A 9 6.23 11.64 4.94
CA ILE A 9 7.35 10.79 4.53
C ILE A 9 8.52 11.70 4.21
N THR A 10 9.65 11.47 4.86
CA THR A 10 10.91 12.09 4.46
C THR A 10 11.70 11.12 3.60
N LEU A 11 11.86 11.42 2.31
CA LEU A 11 12.72 10.69 1.39
C LEU A 11 14.02 11.48 1.19
N ARG A 12 15.12 11.01 1.78
CA ARG A 12 16.45 11.62 1.61
C ARG A 12 17.31 10.72 0.74
N LYS A 13 18.03 11.31 -0.22
CA LYS A 13 18.79 10.60 -1.28
C LYS A 13 19.75 9.52 -0.78
N TYR A 14 20.27 9.66 0.44
CA TYR A 14 21.25 8.74 1.03
C TYR A 14 20.79 8.18 2.39
N GLU A 15 19.58 8.53 2.85
CA GLU A 15 19.04 8.03 4.11
C GLU A 15 18.03 6.94 3.81
N LYS A 16 18.16 5.81 4.50
CA LYS A 16 17.10 4.81 4.48
C LYS A 16 15.84 5.45 5.08
N PRO A 17 14.64 5.16 4.53
CA PRO A 17 13.41 5.57 5.17
C PRO A 17 13.37 5.11 6.64
N SER A 18 12.65 5.85 7.48
CA SER A 18 12.58 5.61 8.92
C SER A 18 12.08 4.20 9.30
N THR A 19 11.42 3.52 8.37
CA THR A 19 10.96 2.13 8.48
C THR A 19 11.49 1.31 7.31
N GLN A 20 11.80 0.04 7.56
CA GLN A 20 12.14 -0.94 6.53
C GLN A 20 10.94 -1.82 6.14
N ASP A 21 9.79 -1.64 6.80
CA ASP A 21 8.59 -2.38 6.44
C ASP A 21 8.04 -1.88 5.10
N ALA A 22 8.03 -2.76 4.10
CA ALA A 22 7.60 -2.42 2.74
C ALA A 22 6.14 -1.95 2.68
N ARG A 23 5.26 -2.51 3.53
CA ARG A 23 3.84 -2.16 3.55
C ARG A 23 3.63 -0.81 4.22
N GLU A 24 4.36 -0.51 5.29
CA GLU A 24 4.32 0.80 5.93
C GLU A 24 4.77 1.90 4.96
N LEU A 25 5.84 1.66 4.19
CA LEU A 25 6.30 2.59 3.15
C LEU A 25 5.24 2.79 2.06
N ALA A 26 4.66 1.71 1.54
CA ALA A 26 3.59 1.79 0.56
C ALA A 26 2.36 2.54 1.10
N ARG A 27 1.98 2.29 2.36
CA ARG A 27 0.86 2.98 3.01
C ARG A 27 1.11 4.47 3.14
N LYS A 28 2.30 4.86 3.59
CA LYS A 28 2.63 6.29 3.68
C LYS A 28 2.66 6.94 2.29
N LEU A 29 3.13 6.23 1.27
CA LEU A 29 3.10 6.73 -0.11
C LEU A 29 1.66 6.98 -0.56
N CYS A 30 0.75 6.02 -0.35
CA CYS A 30 -0.67 6.19 -0.65
C CYS A 30 -1.29 7.39 0.08
N LEU A 31 -0.94 7.61 1.36
CA LEU A 31 -1.37 8.79 2.12
C LEU A 31 -0.84 10.09 1.50
N SER A 32 0.44 10.13 1.11
CA SER A 32 1.08 11.32 0.53
C SER A 32 0.52 11.70 -0.84
N LEU A 33 0.04 10.72 -1.60
CA LEU A 33 -0.58 10.90 -2.92
C LEU A 33 -2.10 11.13 -2.83
N GLY A 34 -2.69 11.03 -1.62
CA GLY A 34 -4.14 11.14 -1.40
C GLY A 34 -4.95 9.91 -1.85
N LEU A 35 -4.28 8.81 -2.22
CA LEU A 35 -4.91 7.53 -2.57
C LEU A 35 -5.52 6.81 -1.36
N LEU A 36 -5.03 7.15 -0.16
CA LEU A 36 -5.56 6.70 1.12
C LEU A 36 -5.73 7.92 2.01
N GLN A 37 -6.79 7.97 2.81
CA GLN A 37 -7.01 9.03 3.78
C GLN A 37 -6.74 8.55 5.22
N PRO A 38 -6.33 9.43 6.14
CA PRO A 38 -6.26 9.09 7.56
C PRO A 38 -7.62 8.60 8.08
N GLY A 39 -7.61 7.48 8.81
CA GLY A 39 -8.83 6.88 9.34
C GLY A 39 -9.64 6.04 8.34
N ASP A 40 -9.19 5.94 7.09
CA ASP A 40 -9.82 5.03 6.13
C ASP A 40 -9.55 3.58 6.52
N GLY A 41 -10.63 2.86 6.85
CA GLY A 41 -10.57 1.45 7.25
C GLY A 41 -10.41 0.48 6.09
N ARG A 42 -10.46 0.98 4.83
CA ARG A 42 -10.28 0.18 3.61
C ARG A 42 -8.99 0.57 2.91
N ASP A 43 -7.88 0.04 3.40
CA ASP A 43 -6.54 0.31 2.87
C ASP A 43 -6.05 -0.72 1.82
N ILE A 44 -6.98 -1.42 1.16
CA ILE A 44 -6.68 -2.45 0.15
C ILE A 44 -5.83 -1.92 -1.01
N ILE A 45 -5.92 -0.62 -1.30
CA ILE A 45 -5.11 0.05 -2.33
C ILE A 45 -3.61 -0.08 -2.06
N VAL A 46 -3.21 -0.18 -0.79
CA VAL A 46 -1.81 -0.43 -0.40
C VAL A 46 -1.35 -1.80 -0.88
N ASP A 47 -2.17 -2.83 -0.66
CA ASP A 47 -1.86 -4.20 -1.06
C ASP A 47 -1.84 -4.33 -2.59
N ILE A 48 -2.82 -3.72 -3.28
CA ILE A 48 -2.87 -3.68 -4.75
C ILE A 48 -1.60 -3.03 -5.31
N LEU A 49 -1.19 -1.87 -4.76
CA LEU A 49 0.03 -1.20 -5.20
C LEU A 49 1.27 -2.09 -5.01
N MET A 50 1.37 -2.77 -3.87
CA MET A 50 2.48 -3.71 -3.61
C MET A 50 2.52 -4.87 -4.62
N VAL A 51 1.35 -5.46 -4.93
CA VAL A 51 1.23 -6.53 -5.95
C VAL A 51 1.72 -6.03 -7.31
N LEU A 52 1.26 -4.86 -7.75
CA LEU A 52 1.63 -4.29 -9.04
C LEU A 52 3.13 -3.94 -9.12
N MET A 53 3.70 -3.41 -8.04
CA MET A 53 5.14 -3.12 -7.96
C MET A 53 5.98 -4.39 -8.09
N GLU A 54 5.58 -5.47 -7.42
CA GLU A 54 6.28 -6.75 -7.49
C GLU A 54 6.12 -7.41 -8.87
N ALA A 55 4.93 -7.37 -9.45
CA ALA A 55 4.69 -7.84 -10.81
C ALA A 55 5.55 -7.10 -11.83
N ARG A 56 5.63 -5.75 -11.73
CA ARG A 56 6.51 -4.92 -12.55
C ARG A 56 7.97 -5.31 -12.39
N ARG A 57 8.44 -5.54 -11.15
CA ARG A 57 9.82 -5.97 -10.87
C ARG A 57 10.14 -7.32 -11.52
N GLN A 58 9.15 -8.22 -11.58
CA GLN A 58 9.26 -9.53 -12.22
C GLN A 58 8.98 -9.52 -13.73
N GLY A 59 8.59 -8.38 -14.31
CA GLY A 59 8.19 -8.29 -15.73
C GLY A 59 6.91 -9.06 -16.06
N LYS A 60 6.04 -9.29 -15.08
CA LYS A 60 4.78 -10.03 -15.25
C LYS A 60 3.60 -9.10 -15.50
N VAL A 61 2.70 -9.54 -16.38
CA VAL A 61 1.37 -8.96 -16.54
C VAL A 61 0.42 -9.82 -15.71
N LEU A 62 -0.40 -9.17 -14.88
CA LEU A 62 -1.39 -9.85 -14.04
C LEU A 62 -2.79 -9.59 -14.57
N SER A 63 -3.63 -10.61 -14.53
CA SER A 63 -5.07 -10.50 -14.64
C SER A 63 -5.69 -9.94 -13.36
N LEU A 64 -6.95 -9.48 -13.45
CA LEU A 64 -7.69 -8.98 -12.28
C LEU A 64 -7.79 -10.05 -11.17
N GLY A 65 -8.04 -11.31 -11.55
CA GLY A 65 -8.13 -12.42 -10.60
C GLY A 65 -6.82 -12.66 -9.85
N GLU A 66 -5.68 -12.61 -10.55
CA GLU A 66 -4.36 -12.74 -9.93
C GLU A 66 -4.03 -11.57 -9.01
N VAL A 67 -4.43 -10.33 -9.37
CA VAL A 67 -4.27 -9.17 -8.48
C VAL A 67 -5.09 -9.35 -7.21
N GLN A 68 -6.34 -9.81 -7.33
CA GLN A 68 -7.23 -10.06 -6.20
C GLN A 68 -6.65 -11.14 -5.28
N GLU A 69 -6.24 -12.28 -5.83
CA GLU A 69 -5.67 -13.40 -5.08
C GLU A 69 -4.39 -12.97 -4.33
N GLN A 70 -3.47 -12.29 -5.01
CA GLN A 70 -2.22 -11.84 -4.39
C GLN A 70 -2.46 -10.75 -3.33
N SER A 71 -3.45 -9.88 -3.52
CA SER A 71 -3.83 -8.87 -2.53
C SER A 71 -4.40 -9.53 -1.27
N ILE A 72 -5.25 -10.56 -1.42
CA ILE A 72 -5.76 -11.36 -0.29
C ILE A 72 -4.60 -12.05 0.45
N ALA A 73 -3.66 -12.64 -0.30
CA ALA A 73 -2.49 -13.30 0.29
C ALA A 73 -1.62 -12.32 1.11
N LEU A 74 -1.42 -11.10 0.61
CA LEU A 74 -0.73 -10.04 1.36
C LEU A 74 -1.48 -9.67 2.63
N ARG A 75 -2.80 -9.47 2.58
CA ARG A 75 -3.57 -9.12 3.79
C ARG A 75 -3.49 -10.20 4.86
N THR A 76 -3.59 -11.46 4.47
CA THR A 76 -3.40 -12.58 5.40
C THR A 76 -1.99 -12.59 5.99
N LYS A 77 -0.95 -12.37 5.16
CA LYS A 77 0.45 -12.28 5.62
C LYS A 77 0.66 -11.19 6.68
N TYR A 78 -0.01 -10.06 6.53
CA TYR A 78 0.05 -8.92 7.47
C TYR A 78 -1.01 -8.98 8.58
N ASN A 79 -1.77 -10.08 8.70
CA ASN A 79 -2.85 -10.26 9.67
C ASN A 79 -3.91 -9.13 9.64
N LEU A 80 -4.27 -8.70 8.44
CA LEU A 80 -5.28 -7.65 8.22
C LEU A 80 -6.63 -8.27 7.87
N GLU A 81 -7.70 -7.60 8.28
CA GLU A 81 -9.06 -7.99 7.90
C GLU A 81 -9.25 -7.90 6.37
N LEU A 82 -9.99 -8.84 5.79
CA LEU A 82 -10.25 -8.92 4.34
C LEU A 82 -11.31 -7.90 3.85
N ARG A 83 -11.20 -6.65 4.29
CA ARG A 83 -12.08 -5.56 3.83
C ARG A 83 -11.63 -5.06 2.46
N GLY A 84 -12.57 -4.84 1.56
CA GLY A 84 -12.31 -4.26 0.23
C GLY A 84 -11.83 -5.25 -0.83
N VAL A 85 -11.74 -6.55 -0.53
CA VAL A 85 -11.21 -7.58 -1.46
C VAL A 85 -12.22 -8.09 -2.50
N ALA A 86 -13.47 -7.64 -2.46
CA ALA A 86 -14.49 -8.08 -3.42
C ALA A 86 -14.14 -7.58 -4.84
N GLY A 87 -14.26 -8.44 -5.85
CA GLY A 87 -13.87 -8.12 -7.23
C GLY A 87 -14.74 -7.07 -7.93
N SER A 88 -15.80 -6.58 -7.28
CA SER A 88 -16.63 -5.47 -7.73
C SER A 88 -16.17 -4.09 -7.22
N ASN A 89 -15.16 -4.06 -6.35
CA ASN A 89 -14.60 -2.83 -5.78
C ASN A 89 -13.50 -2.23 -6.66
#